data_AF-A0AAE9F5F2-F1
#
_entry.id   AF-A0AAE9F5F2-F1
#
_cell.length_a   1.000
_cell.length_b   1.000
_cell.length_c   1.000
_cell.angle_alpha   90.00
_cell.angle_beta   90.00
_cell.angle_gamma   90.00
#
_symmetry.space_group_name_H-M   'P 1'
#
loop_
_entity.id
_entity.type
_entity.pdbx_description
1 polymer ?
#
loop_
_entity_poly.entity_id
_entity_poly.type
_entity_poly.pdbx_seq_one_letter_code
_entity_poly.pdbx_strand_id
1 'polypeptide(L)'
;MRRTFDGNFTGTFKPAKDKNFGQRLLDAQDDTYSVRAKSSSQPGQTFLTTSDPCLFLHSNLFHVFWISISQDKQELHTITVFPDTVAWRNDEDGKYNSLGKSCSEKSSLSATSSGSPKGIVHVVGESTLPTPDTAAFVQKLEREKRAKQHGADADNRSFIAKYWMYIVPVVLFAVISSAVNPDAGAEGQAQ
;
A
#
# COMPACT_ATOMS: atom_id res chain seq x y z
N MET A 1 -19.80 -17.86 -16.31
CA MET A 1 -18.64 -17.06 -15.91
C MET A 1 -17.39 -17.70 -16.48
N ARG A 2 -16.38 -16.92 -16.85
CA ARG A 2 -15.07 -17.39 -17.34
C ARG A 2 -14.05 -17.18 -16.23
N ARG A 3 -13.13 -18.13 -16.04
CA ARG A 3 -12.04 -18.00 -15.08
C ARG A 3 -10.87 -17.27 -15.75
N THR A 4 -10.29 -16.28 -15.09
CA THR A 4 -9.09 -15.58 -15.54
C THR A 4 -7.83 -16.30 -15.05
N PHE A 5 -6.68 -15.93 -15.61
CA PHE A 5 -5.38 -16.51 -15.27
C PHE A 5 -5.05 -16.35 -13.77
N ASP A 6 -5.48 -15.24 -13.17
CA ASP A 6 -5.27 -14.92 -11.76
C ASP A 6 -6.19 -15.70 -10.80
N GLY A 7 -6.92 -16.70 -11.30
CA GLY A 7 -7.84 -17.51 -10.52
C GLY A 7 -9.21 -16.86 -10.24
N ASN A 8 -9.36 -15.57 -10.58
CA ASN A 8 -10.60 -14.81 -10.47
C ASN A 8 -11.65 -15.19 -11.53
N PHE A 9 -12.88 -14.72 -11.37
CA PHE A 9 -13.96 -14.97 -12.33
C PHE A 9 -14.45 -13.69 -12.98
N THR A 10 -14.77 -13.77 -14.26
CA THR A 10 -15.42 -12.71 -15.02
C THR A 10 -16.73 -13.19 -15.63
N GLY A 11 -17.69 -12.28 -15.75
CA GLY A 11 -19.01 -12.55 -16.30
C GLY A 11 -19.53 -11.36 -17.09
N THR A 12 -20.57 -11.59 -17.88
CA THR A 12 -21.33 -10.53 -18.54
C THR A 12 -22.61 -10.30 -17.77
N PHE A 13 -22.92 -9.03 -17.53
CA PHE A 13 -24.18 -8.62 -16.93
C PHE A 13 -25.28 -8.60 -18.00
N LYS A 14 -26.44 -9.22 -17.68
CA LYS A 14 -27.63 -9.17 -18.52
C LYS A 14 -28.80 -8.61 -17.71
N PRO A 15 -29.42 -7.50 -18.14
CA PRO A 15 -30.56 -6.94 -17.43
C PRO A 15 -31.78 -7.84 -17.59
N ALA A 16 -32.53 -8.04 -16.50
CA ALA A 16 -33.76 -8.83 -16.49
C ALA A 16 -34.98 -8.05 -17.04
N LYS A 17 -35.00 -6.73 -16.83
CA LYS A 17 -36.02 -5.80 -17.32
C LYS A 17 -35.34 -4.46 -17.56
N ASP A 18 -35.27 -3.97 -18.81
CA ASP A 18 -35.29 -2.53 -19.10
C ASP A 18 -35.08 -2.28 -20.59
N LYS A 19 -36.10 -1.72 -21.26
CA LYS A 19 -35.96 -1.14 -22.59
C LYS A 19 -35.72 0.38 -22.55
N ASN A 20 -35.96 1.03 -21.40
CA ASN A 20 -35.98 2.49 -21.23
C ASN A 20 -35.07 2.98 -20.08
N PHE A 21 -34.11 2.18 -19.62
CA PHE A 21 -33.21 2.55 -18.53
C PHE A 21 -32.47 3.85 -18.82
N GLY A 22 -31.98 4.01 -20.05
CA GLY A 22 -31.24 5.21 -20.47
C GLY A 22 -32.05 6.50 -20.34
N GLN A 23 -33.32 6.49 -20.77
CA GLN A 23 -34.22 7.64 -20.61
C GLN A 23 -34.50 7.95 -19.15
N ARG A 24 -34.76 6.93 -18.33
CA ARG A 24 -34.99 7.11 -16.88
C ARG A 24 -33.77 7.66 -16.16
N LEU A 25 -32.57 7.25 -16.59
CA LEU A 25 -31.32 7.73 -16.04
C LEU A 25 -31.02 9.17 -16.48
N LEU A 26 -31.47 9.56 -17.68
CA LEU A 26 -31.42 10.94 -18.16
C LEU A 26 -32.42 11.83 -17.41
N ASP A 27 -33.65 11.38 -17.19
CA ASP A 27 -34.67 12.12 -16.43
C ASP A 27 -34.22 12.35 -14.97
N ALA A 28 -33.50 11.39 -14.40
CA ALA A 28 -32.95 11.43 -13.05
C ALA A 28 -31.47 11.83 -13.01
N GLN A 29 -30.97 12.57 -14.02
CA GLN A 29 -29.56 12.94 -14.13
C GLN A 29 -29.00 13.73 -12.93
N ASP A 30 -29.88 14.45 -12.24
CA ASP A 30 -29.55 15.35 -11.12
C ASP A 30 -29.61 14.64 -9.77
N ASP A 31 -30.08 13.39 -9.75
CA ASP A 31 -30.21 12.53 -8.58
C ASP A 31 -29.00 11.61 -8.43
N THR A 32 -28.97 10.83 -7.34
CA THR A 32 -27.93 9.82 -7.12
C THR A 32 -28.38 8.46 -7.66
N TYR A 33 -27.57 7.86 -8.53
CA TYR A 33 -27.78 6.48 -8.96
C TYR A 33 -27.28 5.52 -7.88
N SER A 34 -28.20 4.70 -7.33
CA SER A 34 -27.87 3.74 -6.27
C SER A 34 -28.15 2.29 -6.72
N VAL A 35 -27.16 1.44 -6.57
CA VAL A 35 -27.24 0.01 -6.85
C VAL A 35 -27.35 -0.74 -5.53
N ARG A 36 -28.44 -1.49 -5.38
CA ARG A 36 -28.67 -2.36 -4.22
C ARG A 36 -28.44 -3.81 -4.60
N ALA A 37 -27.54 -4.48 -3.91
CA ALA A 37 -27.31 -5.90 -4.04
C ALA A 37 -27.78 -6.66 -2.80
N LYS A 38 -28.27 -7.87 -3.03
CA LYS A 38 -28.63 -8.84 -1.99
C LYS A 38 -27.90 -10.13 -2.28
N SER A 39 -27.22 -10.68 -1.28
CA SER A 39 -26.60 -12.00 -1.41
C SER A 39 -27.60 -13.09 -1.04
N SER A 40 -27.56 -14.20 -1.78
CA SER A 40 -28.31 -15.41 -1.41
C SER A 40 -27.74 -16.08 -0.15
N SER A 41 -26.43 -15.93 0.11
CA SER A 41 -25.79 -16.48 1.32
C SER A 41 -26.03 -15.62 2.56
N GLN A 42 -26.33 -14.34 2.38
CA GLN A 42 -26.55 -13.38 3.48
C GLN A 42 -27.85 -12.57 3.23
N PRO A 43 -29.03 -13.16 3.47
CA PRO A 43 -30.32 -12.53 3.13
C PRO A 43 -30.64 -11.29 3.97
N GLY A 44 -30.03 -11.16 5.15
CA GLY A 44 -30.22 -10.01 6.05
C GLY A 44 -29.34 -8.79 5.72
N GLN A 45 -28.34 -8.94 4.84
CA GLN A 45 -27.44 -7.85 4.48
C GLN A 45 -27.74 -7.32 3.08
N THR A 46 -27.84 -5.99 2.98
CA THR A 46 -27.98 -5.29 1.70
C THR A 46 -26.75 -4.43 1.47
N PHE A 47 -26.14 -4.57 0.30
CA PHE A 47 -25.01 -3.76 -0.10
C PHE A 47 -25.50 -2.63 -1.00
N LEU A 48 -24.99 -1.42 -0.78
CA LEU A 48 -25.37 -0.22 -1.52
C LEU A 48 -24.12 0.42 -2.12
N THR A 49 -24.17 0.68 -3.42
CA THR A 49 -23.18 1.51 -4.11
C THR A 49 -23.90 2.71 -4.71
N THR A 50 -23.39 3.91 -4.48
CA THR A 50 -23.95 5.16 -5.02
C THR A 50 -22.95 5.81 -5.97
N SER A 51 -23.46 6.41 -7.04
CA SER A 51 -22.64 7.00 -8.11
C SER A 51 -23.46 8.01 -8.92
N ASP A 52 -22.77 8.84 -9.70
CA ASP A 52 -23.42 9.87 -10.51
C ASP A 52 -24.01 9.29 -11.80
N PRO A 53 -25.29 9.55 -12.12
CA PRO A 53 -25.95 9.07 -13.34
C PRO A 53 -25.24 9.46 -14.64
N CYS A 54 -24.70 10.69 -14.70
CA CYS A 54 -24.02 11.20 -15.90
C CYS A 54 -22.86 10.30 -16.35
N LEU A 55 -22.15 9.68 -15.42
CA LEU A 55 -21.01 8.83 -15.73
C LEU A 55 -21.44 7.57 -16.52
N PHE A 56 -22.63 7.04 -16.24
CA PHE A 56 -23.19 5.90 -16.96
C PHE A 56 -23.79 6.30 -18.30
N LEU A 57 -24.39 7.50 -18.40
CA LEU A 57 -24.84 8.04 -19.69
C LEU A 57 -23.67 8.24 -20.66
N HIS A 58 -22.52 8.68 -20.16
CA HIS A 58 -21.31 8.90 -20.95
C HIS A 58 -20.61 7.60 -21.36
N SER A 59 -20.70 6.56 -20.53
CA SER A 59 -20.16 5.23 -20.81
C SER A 59 -21.15 4.33 -21.57
N ASN A 60 -22.15 4.89 -22.25
CA ASN A 60 -23.15 4.14 -23.02
C ASN A 60 -23.87 3.05 -22.18
N LEU A 61 -24.23 3.42 -20.96
CA LEU A 61 -24.89 2.58 -19.96
C LEU A 61 -24.07 1.33 -19.59
N PHE A 62 -22.75 1.39 -19.72
CA PHE A 62 -21.85 0.30 -19.38
C PHE A 62 -21.47 0.32 -17.90
N HIS A 63 -21.66 -0.81 -17.24
CA HIS A 63 -21.42 -1.01 -15.82
C HIS A 63 -20.31 -2.02 -15.61
N VAL A 64 -19.33 -1.68 -14.78
CA VAL A 64 -18.29 -2.59 -14.32
C VAL A 64 -18.59 -2.93 -12.85
N PHE A 65 -19.08 -4.14 -12.61
CA PHE A 65 -19.34 -4.64 -11.27
C PHE A 65 -18.08 -5.30 -10.72
N TRP A 66 -17.61 -4.80 -9.58
CA TRP A 66 -16.53 -5.41 -8.81
C TRP A 66 -17.12 -6.05 -7.56
N ILE A 67 -16.96 -7.36 -7.45
CA ILE A 67 -17.52 -8.17 -6.38
C ILE A 67 -16.35 -8.83 -5.66
N SER A 68 -16.23 -8.58 -4.36
CA SER A 68 -15.25 -9.25 -3.50
C SER A 68 -15.96 -10.32 -2.68
N ILE A 69 -15.47 -11.55 -2.74
CA ILE A 69 -16.02 -12.70 -2.02
C ILE A 69 -14.94 -13.30 -1.14
N SER A 70 -15.27 -13.58 0.11
CA SER A 70 -14.40 -14.35 1.01
C SER A 70 -14.46 -15.83 0.62
N GLN A 71 -13.31 -16.42 0.31
CA GLN A 71 -13.22 -17.79 -0.20
C GLN A 71 -13.64 -18.83 0.85
N ASP A 72 -13.31 -18.59 2.12
CA ASP A 72 -13.54 -19.54 3.21
C ASP A 72 -15.02 -19.68 3.57
N LYS A 73 -15.72 -18.53 3.63
CA LYS A 73 -17.11 -18.46 4.08
C LYS A 73 -18.11 -18.44 2.93
N GLN A 74 -17.64 -18.29 1.69
CA GLN A 74 -18.48 -18.05 0.51
C GLN A 74 -19.45 -16.87 0.71
N GLU A 75 -18.97 -15.86 1.43
CA GLU A 75 -19.72 -14.69 1.82
C GLU A 75 -19.31 -13.50 0.94
N LEU A 76 -20.31 -12.74 0.49
CA LEU A 76 -20.09 -11.47 -0.19
C LEU A 76 -19.53 -10.46 0.80
N HIS A 77 -18.36 -9.88 0.49
CA HIS A 77 -17.70 -8.89 1.33
C HIS A 77 -18.05 -7.48 0.90
N THR A 78 -17.88 -7.17 -0.39
CA THR A 78 -18.24 -5.87 -0.95
C THR A 78 -18.66 -5.99 -2.41
N ILE A 79 -19.51 -5.06 -2.83
CA ILE A 79 -19.83 -4.83 -4.23
C ILE A 79 -19.67 -3.34 -4.52
N THR A 80 -19.01 -3.05 -5.63
CA THR A 80 -18.83 -1.70 -6.15
C THR A 80 -19.16 -1.72 -7.63
N VAL A 81 -19.66 -0.58 -8.12
CA VAL A 81 -20.12 -0.41 -9.49
C VAL A 81 -19.48 0.84 -10.02
N PHE A 82 -18.76 0.68 -11.13
CA PHE A 82 -18.06 1.76 -11.78
C PHE A 82 -18.55 1.93 -13.22
N PRO A 83 -18.56 3.15 -13.75
CA PRO A 83 -18.68 3.39 -15.18
C PRO A 83 -17.42 2.88 -15.90
N ASP A 84 -17.51 2.63 -17.20
CA ASP A 84 -16.32 2.34 -17.99
C ASP A 84 -15.42 3.59 -18.12
N THR A 85 -14.16 3.45 -17.71
CA THR A 85 -13.14 4.50 -17.75
C THR A 85 -12.77 4.93 -19.17
N VAL A 86 -13.06 4.13 -20.20
CA VAL A 86 -12.75 4.49 -21.60
C VAL A 86 -13.54 5.72 -22.07
N ALA A 87 -14.68 6.02 -21.42
CA ALA A 87 -15.46 7.24 -21.66
C ALA A 87 -14.86 8.51 -21.02
N TRP A 88 -13.78 8.40 -20.24
CA TRP A 88 -13.09 9.52 -19.56
C TRP A 88 -12.26 10.38 -20.54
N ARG A 89 -12.17 10.03 -21.83
CA ARG A 89 -11.23 10.65 -22.77
C ARG A 89 -11.35 12.18 -22.78
N ASN A 90 -10.20 12.83 -22.54
CA ASN A 90 -10.01 14.26 -22.34
C ASN A 90 -10.69 15.10 -23.42
N ASP A 91 -11.83 15.71 -23.11
CA ASP A 91 -12.21 16.97 -23.76
C ASP A 91 -11.40 18.08 -23.05
N GLU A 92 -10.75 18.95 -23.82
CA GLU A 92 -9.89 20.03 -23.32
C GLU A 92 -10.66 21.07 -22.49
N ASP A 93 -12.00 21.07 -22.59
CA ASP A 93 -12.92 21.77 -21.69
C ASP A 93 -13.26 20.89 -20.47
N GLY A 94 -12.23 20.51 -19.70
CA GLY A 94 -12.27 19.59 -18.56
C GLY A 94 -13.13 20.08 -17.38
N LYS A 95 -14.44 20.20 -17.58
CA LYS A 95 -15.38 20.60 -16.54
C LYS A 95 -16.65 19.77 -16.60
N TYR A 96 -16.51 18.49 -16.30
CA TYR A 96 -17.56 17.81 -15.53
C TYR A 96 -17.59 18.46 -14.15
N ASN A 97 -18.25 19.62 -14.07
CA ASN A 97 -18.69 20.13 -12.79
C ASN A 97 -19.69 19.10 -12.27
N SER A 98 -19.26 18.16 -11.42
CA SER A 98 -20.16 17.40 -10.55
C SER A 98 -21.02 18.31 -9.66
N LEU A 99 -20.67 19.60 -9.61
CA LEU A 99 -21.42 20.68 -8.97
C LEU A 99 -22.40 21.42 -9.92
N GLY A 100 -22.43 21.07 -11.20
CA GLY A 100 -23.24 21.69 -12.26
C GLY A 100 -24.03 20.61 -12.97
N LYS A 101 -25.25 20.42 -12.48
CA LYS A 101 -26.29 19.42 -12.82
C LYS A 101 -26.75 19.39 -14.29
N SER A 102 -25.85 19.24 -15.27
CA SER A 102 -26.25 18.88 -16.62
C SER A 102 -25.24 17.99 -17.31
N CYS A 103 -25.67 16.77 -17.65
CA CYS A 103 -24.89 15.90 -18.52
C CYS A 103 -24.98 16.48 -19.95
N SER A 104 -23.97 17.22 -20.39
CA SER A 104 -24.00 17.90 -21.69
C SER A 104 -24.14 16.93 -22.87
N GLU A 105 -24.78 17.41 -23.94
CA GLU A 105 -25.17 16.88 -25.28
C GLU A 105 -24.85 15.42 -25.67
N LYS A 106 -23.70 14.83 -25.30
CA LYS A 106 -23.31 13.43 -25.58
C LYS A 106 -24.18 12.40 -24.83
N SER A 107 -24.82 12.80 -23.73
CA SER A 107 -25.74 11.98 -22.93
C SER A 107 -27.04 11.59 -23.68
N SER A 108 -27.51 12.46 -24.58
CA SER A 108 -28.77 12.31 -25.30
C SER A 108 -28.77 11.17 -26.33
N LEU A 109 -27.63 10.93 -26.98
CA LEU A 109 -27.40 9.86 -27.97
C LEU A 109 -27.33 8.46 -27.34
N SER A 110 -26.74 8.36 -26.14
CA SER A 110 -26.72 7.12 -25.36
C SER A 110 -28.11 6.78 -24.80
N ALA A 111 -28.89 7.80 -24.41
CA ALA A 111 -30.25 7.63 -23.93
C ALA A 111 -31.23 7.18 -25.04
N THR A 112 -30.96 7.51 -26.30
CA THR A 112 -31.79 7.15 -27.46
C THR A 112 -31.38 5.84 -28.16
N SER A 113 -30.12 5.39 -28.04
CA SER A 113 -29.58 4.30 -28.88
C SER A 113 -29.74 2.87 -28.35
N SER A 114 -29.80 2.62 -27.03
CA SER A 114 -30.35 1.38 -26.49
C SER A 114 -30.59 1.50 -25.00
N GLY A 115 -31.85 1.54 -24.55
CA GLY A 115 -32.20 1.72 -23.14
C GLY A 115 -32.00 0.48 -22.25
N SER A 116 -31.04 -0.40 -22.57
CA SER A 116 -30.69 -1.56 -21.75
C SER A 116 -29.26 -1.41 -21.20
N PRO A 117 -29.04 -1.49 -19.88
CA PRO A 117 -27.70 -1.41 -19.31
C PRO A 117 -26.88 -2.64 -19.69
N LYS A 118 -25.62 -2.41 -20.05
CA LYS A 118 -24.64 -3.45 -20.37
C LYS A 118 -23.58 -3.47 -19.29
N GLY A 119 -22.85 -4.56 -19.16
CA GLY A 119 -21.76 -4.57 -18.19
C GLY A 119 -21.00 -5.87 -18.09
N ILE A 120 -19.93 -5.78 -17.32
CA ILE A 120 -19.07 -6.91 -16.96
C ILE A 120 -19.02 -7.04 -15.45
N VAL A 121 -18.87 -8.27 -14.99
CA VAL A 121 -18.78 -8.60 -13.57
C VAL A 121 -17.40 -9.20 -13.32
N HIS A 122 -16.63 -8.58 -12.44
CA HIS A 122 -15.38 -9.08 -11.92
C HIS A 122 -15.63 -9.61 -10.51
N VAL A 123 -15.38 -10.89 -10.31
CA VAL A 123 -15.43 -11.54 -9.01
C VAL A 123 -14.01 -11.83 -8.57
N VAL A 124 -13.60 -11.15 -7.51
CA VAL A 124 -12.28 -11.25 -6.92
C VAL A 124 -12.41 -11.98 -5.60
N GLY A 125 -11.64 -13.06 -5.45
CA GLY A 125 -11.50 -13.73 -4.18
C GLY A 125 -10.55 -12.94 -3.28
N GLU A 126 -10.83 -12.91 -1.98
CA GLU A 126 -9.81 -12.50 -1.00
C GLU A 126 -8.56 -13.36 -1.21
N SER A 127 -7.39 -12.72 -1.29
CA SER A 127 -6.11 -13.39 -1.40
C SER A 127 -5.17 -12.83 -0.37
N THR A 128 -4.41 -13.72 0.29
CA THR A 128 -3.35 -13.32 1.21
C THR A 128 -2.24 -12.68 0.39
N LEU A 129 -2.07 -11.37 0.53
CA LEU A 129 -0.90 -10.69 -0.02
C LEU A 129 0.37 -11.30 0.60
N PRO A 130 1.44 -11.46 -0.20
CA PRO A 130 2.72 -11.89 0.36
C PRO A 130 3.17 -10.88 1.41
N THR A 131 3.52 -11.37 2.59
CA THR A 131 4.11 -10.55 3.65
C THR A 131 5.36 -9.87 3.08
N PRO A 132 5.56 -8.55 3.30
CA PRO A 132 6.74 -7.88 2.79
C PRO A 132 8.01 -8.59 3.30
N ASP A 133 9.02 -8.72 2.44
CA ASP A 133 10.30 -9.35 2.77
C ASP A 133 11.08 -8.49 3.78
N THR A 134 10.70 -8.61 5.05
CA THR A 134 11.43 -8.02 6.17
C THR A 134 12.68 -8.82 6.49
N ALA A 135 12.81 -10.05 6.00
CA ALA A 135 13.97 -10.90 6.25
C ALA A 135 15.22 -10.33 5.57
N ALA A 136 15.11 -9.87 4.32
CA ALA A 136 16.21 -9.21 3.61
C ALA A 136 16.65 -7.91 4.29
N PHE A 137 15.70 -7.10 4.78
CA PHE A 137 16.02 -5.87 5.50
C PHE A 137 16.72 -6.14 6.84
N VAL A 138 16.22 -7.10 7.63
CA VAL A 138 16.84 -7.52 8.89
C VAL A 138 18.26 -8.05 8.65
N GLN A 139 18.45 -8.89 7.64
CA GLN A 139 19.77 -9.41 7.29
C GLN A 139 20.76 -8.29 6.92
N LYS A 140 20.30 -7.28 6.17
CA LYS A 140 21.11 -6.10 5.83
C LYS A 140 21.47 -5.30 7.09
N LEU A 141 20.50 -5.07 7.97
CA LEU A 141 20.69 -4.35 9.23
C LEU A 141 21.69 -5.07 10.15
N GLU A 142 21.57 -6.40 10.26
CA GLU A 142 22.48 -7.24 11.04
C GLU A 142 23.90 -7.22 10.46
N ARG A 143 24.02 -7.24 9.12
CA ARG A 143 25.32 -7.12 8.44
C ARG A 143 25.96 -5.76 8.70
N GLU A 144 25.20 -4.67 8.64
CA GLU A 144 25.70 -3.33 8.97
C GLU A 144 26.06 -3.19 10.45
N LYS A 145 25.25 -3.75 11.36
CA LYS A 145 25.53 -3.77 12.79
C LYS A 145 26.80 -4.56 13.08
N ARG A 146 26.97 -5.72 12.43
CA ARG A 146 28.18 -6.54 12.53
C ARG A 146 29.40 -5.78 11.98
N ALA A 147 29.30 -5.12 10.83
CA ALA A 147 30.40 -4.31 10.30
C ALA A 147 30.81 -3.16 11.23
N LYS A 148 29.83 -2.50 11.88
CA LYS A 148 30.09 -1.43 12.86
C LYS A 148 30.74 -1.95 14.14
N GLN A 149 30.32 -3.12 14.63
CA GLN A 149 30.93 -3.74 15.81
C GLN A 149 32.35 -4.26 15.53
N HIS A 150 32.53 -4.94 14.39
CA HIS A 150 33.85 -5.42 13.94
C HIS A 150 34.83 -4.30 13.60
N GLY A 151 34.36 -3.09 13.27
CA GLY A 151 35.20 -1.90 13.10
C GLY A 151 35.49 -1.11 14.39
N ALA A 152 34.77 -1.41 15.48
CA ALA A 152 34.94 -0.76 16.79
C ALA A 152 35.77 -1.61 17.78
N ASP A 153 35.94 -2.91 17.49
CA ASP A 153 36.84 -3.77 18.24
C ASP A 153 38.30 -3.41 17.93
N ALA A 154 38.79 -2.54 18.80
CA ALA A 154 40.09 -2.67 19.42
C ALA A 154 41.30 -2.51 18.49
N ASP A 155 41.84 -1.30 18.54
CA ASP A 155 43.28 -1.06 18.54
C ASP A 155 43.90 -1.87 19.70
N ASN A 156 43.98 -3.20 19.55
CA ASN A 156 44.62 -4.19 20.44
C ASN A 156 46.15 -4.06 20.40
N ARG A 157 46.67 -2.85 20.17
CA ARG A 157 48.09 -2.59 20.36
C ARG A 157 48.28 -2.59 21.87
N SER A 158 48.91 -3.65 22.40
CA SER A 158 49.21 -3.77 23.84
C SER A 158 49.64 -2.42 24.40
N PHE A 159 49.08 -2.00 25.54
CA PHE A 159 49.36 -0.70 26.17
C PHE A 159 50.86 -0.33 26.17
N ILE A 160 51.73 -1.32 26.36
CA ILE A 160 53.18 -1.19 26.31
C ILE A 160 53.69 -0.60 24.98
N ALA A 161 53.12 -0.97 23.83
CA ALA A 161 53.50 -0.45 22.51
C ALA A 161 53.14 1.02 22.33
N LYS A 162 52.07 1.50 22.97
CA LYS A 162 51.62 2.90 22.89
C LYS A 162 52.44 3.83 23.80
N TYR A 163 52.90 3.31 24.93
CA TYR A 163 53.57 4.11 25.97
C TYR A 163 55.07 3.83 26.11
N TRP A 164 55.66 2.97 25.27
CA TRP A 164 57.07 2.58 25.37
C TRP A 164 58.04 3.77 25.37
N MET A 165 57.78 4.77 24.52
CA MET A 165 58.59 5.99 24.44
C MET A 165 58.59 6.80 25.73
N TYR A 166 57.54 6.70 26.57
CA TYR A 166 57.44 7.41 27.85
C TYR A 166 57.96 6.58 29.03
N ILE A 167 57.84 5.25 28.95
CA ILE A 167 58.31 4.34 30.00
C ILE A 167 59.85 4.38 30.08
N VAL A 168 60.56 4.39 28.94
CA VAL A 168 62.03 4.35 28.93
C VAL A 168 62.70 5.54 29.61
N PRO A 169 62.33 6.80 29.33
CA PRO A 169 62.90 7.95 30.03
C PRO A 169 62.70 7.89 31.55
N VAL A 170 61.52 7.46 32.01
CA VAL A 170 61.19 7.38 33.44
C VAL A 170 62.05 6.33 34.15
N VAL A 171 62.21 5.15 33.56
CA VAL A 171 63.08 4.10 34.12
C VAL A 171 64.55 4.54 34.12
N LEU A 172 65.00 5.22 33.05
CA LEU A 172 66.36 5.73 32.98
C LEU A 172 66.63 6.78 34.07
N PHE A 173 65.68 7.71 34.28
CA PHE A 173 65.74 8.67 35.38
C PHE A 173 65.73 7.99 36.75
N ALA A 174 64.88 6.99 36.97
CA ALA A 174 64.80 6.26 38.23
C ALA A 174 66.13 5.54 38.56
N VAL A 175 66.76 4.90 37.56
CA VAL A 175 68.05 4.21 37.74
C VAL A 175 69.16 5.21 38.04
N ILE A 176 69.22 6.32 37.29
CA ILE A 176 70.21 7.38 37.56
C ILE A 176 69.97 8.00 38.93
N SER A 177 68.73 8.31 39.30
CA SER A 177 68.36 8.83 40.64
C SER A 177 68.70 7.87 41.77
N SER A 178 68.56 6.55 41.57
CA SER A 178 68.98 5.52 42.53
C SER A 178 70.50 5.35 42.60
N ALA A 179 71.21 5.63 41.50
CA ALA A 179 72.66 5.55 41.44
C ALA A 179 73.36 6.82 41.99
N VAL A 180 72.70 7.99 41.92
CA VAL A 180 73.23 9.27 42.40
C VAL A 180 72.78 9.64 43.83
N ASN A 181 71.87 8.87 44.44
CA ASN A 181 71.55 8.96 45.87
C ASN A 181 71.72 7.59 46.56
N PRO A 182 72.89 7.28 47.11
CA PRO A 182 73.08 6.08 47.93
C PRO A 182 72.40 6.13 49.31
N ASP A 183 71.76 7.24 49.70
CA ASP A 183 71.24 7.46 51.08
C ASP A 183 69.74 7.85 51.11
N ALA A 184 68.87 7.05 50.49
CA ALA A 184 67.44 7.06 50.79
C ALA A 184 66.90 5.63 50.95
N GLY A 185 67.74 4.76 51.52
CA GLY A 185 67.45 3.35 51.85
C GLY A 185 67.44 3.09 53.35
N ALA A 186 66.77 3.92 54.13
CA ALA A 186 66.23 3.69 55.48
C ALA A 186 65.49 5.00 55.82
N GLU A 187 64.20 5.05 56.15
CA GLU A 187 63.68 4.68 57.46
C GLU A 187 62.16 4.56 57.36
N GLY A 188 61.63 3.36 57.61
CA GLY A 188 60.36 3.23 58.30
C GLY A 188 60.65 3.14 59.79
N GLN A 189 60.34 4.18 60.55
CA GLN A 189 60.09 4.09 61.99
C GLN A 189 58.71 4.67 62.28
N ALA A 190 57.95 3.89 63.05
CA ALA A 190 56.63 4.19 63.55
C ALA A 190 56.62 5.46 64.43
N GLN A 191 55.61 6.32 64.26
CA GLN A 191 54.55 6.61 65.24
C GLN A 191 53.56 7.62 64.67
#